data_AF-A0A7W1UGI9-F1
#
_entry.id   AF-A0A7W1UGI9-F1
#
_cell.length_a   1.000
_cell.length_b   1.000
_cell.length_c   1.000
_cell.angle_alpha   90.00
_cell.angle_beta   90.00
_cell.angle_gamma   90.00
#
_symmetry.space_group_name_H-M   'P 1'
#
loop_
_entity.id
_entity.type
_entity.pdbx_description
1 polymer ?
#
loop_
_entity_poly.entity_id
_entity_poly.type
_entity_poly.pdbx_seq_one_letter_code
_entity_poly.pdbx_strand_id
1 'polypeptide(L)'
;MKRTRFSETQIVAVLKHADAGLKVKDLCREHGISAAKYYNWKAKYGGLEASDLKRLKEVEGELAKLKPMYADLALKNRAHKDLLKKKALTPSDKWAAVNTMQETHGLTVVRCCQAVGLARSAYYQTHMDWQIRDTAIIDALNRLVEAHPRWGVWKYIDRLRALGHPWNHIRIYRIYQQLVLHHLRRTKRRLPTRASLPVFVPEGLNEVWSADFMSDALYHGARFRTFNIIDDGNREALAIEIDTSLRAERIIRVLDRLKAERELPHMIRVDNGLEFLAQSLQD
;
A
#
# COMPACT_ATOMS: atom_id res chain seq x y z
N MET A 1 31.35 41.43 33.43
CA MET A 1 32.54 40.87 34.11
C MET A 1 33.24 41.97 34.89
N LYS A 2 33.62 41.72 36.15
CA LYS A 2 34.47 42.67 36.92
C LYS A 2 35.80 42.83 36.17
N ARG A 3 36.22 44.06 35.86
CA ARG A 3 37.51 44.32 35.21
C ARG A 3 38.63 43.96 36.19
N THR A 4 39.40 42.95 35.86
CA THR A 4 40.59 42.59 36.66
C THR A 4 41.71 43.59 36.36
N ARG A 5 42.48 43.94 37.39
CA ARG A 5 43.60 44.90 37.29
C ARG A 5 44.75 44.42 36.38
N PHE A 6 44.84 43.12 36.13
CA PHE A 6 45.84 42.51 35.26
C PHE A 6 45.13 41.69 34.17
N SER A 7 45.65 41.78 32.94
CA SER A 7 45.29 40.89 31.84
C SER A 7 46.06 39.57 31.95
N GLU A 8 45.53 38.51 31.35
CA GLU A 8 46.15 37.17 31.42
C GLU A 8 47.54 37.12 30.77
N THR A 9 47.77 37.92 29.71
CA THR A 9 49.08 38.07 29.08
C THR A 9 50.08 38.78 29.98
N GLN A 10 49.64 39.80 30.74
CA GLN A 10 50.48 40.44 31.76
C GLN A 10 50.82 39.47 32.89
N ILE A 11 49.87 38.62 33.31
CA ILE A 11 50.13 37.60 34.34
C ILE A 11 51.21 36.61 33.90
N VAL A 12 51.12 36.09 32.67
CA VAL A 12 52.14 35.17 32.12
C VAL A 12 53.50 35.85 31.96
N ALA A 13 53.54 37.13 31.54
CA ALA A 13 54.80 37.88 31.47
C ALA A 13 55.50 37.99 32.83
N VAL A 14 54.74 38.29 33.90
CA VAL A 14 55.27 38.35 35.28
C VAL A 14 55.78 36.98 35.75
N LEU A 15 55.09 35.89 35.42
CA LEU A 15 55.53 34.53 35.75
C LEU A 15 56.84 34.16 35.04
N LYS A 16 57.00 34.55 33.77
CA LYS A 16 58.25 34.33 33.01
C LYS A 16 59.46 35.05 33.62
N HIS A 17 59.27 36.26 34.13
CA HIS A 17 60.36 36.98 34.80
C HIS A 17 60.88 36.19 36.02
N ALA A 18 60.00 35.48 36.73
CA ALA A 18 60.40 34.61 37.82
C ALA A 18 61.08 33.33 37.34
N ASP A 19 60.59 32.72 36.25
CA ASP A 19 61.22 31.53 35.64
C ASP A 19 62.60 31.86 35.03
N ALA A 20 62.85 33.11 34.65
CA ALA A 20 64.15 33.65 34.24
C ALA A 20 65.13 33.94 35.40
N GLY A 21 64.74 33.65 36.65
CA GLY A 21 65.62 33.69 37.83
C GLY A 21 65.44 34.90 38.76
N LEU A 22 64.46 35.78 38.52
CA LEU A 22 64.17 36.89 39.45
C LEU A 22 63.46 36.38 40.72
N LYS A 23 63.81 36.95 41.87
CA LYS A 23 63.19 36.57 43.16
C LYS A 23 61.72 37.00 43.19
N VAL A 24 60.84 36.05 43.49
CA VAL A 24 59.38 36.26 43.58
C VAL A 24 59.00 37.42 44.52
N LYS A 25 59.76 37.66 45.58
CA LYS A 25 59.53 38.76 46.55
C LYS A 25 59.69 40.14 45.91
N ASP A 26 60.61 40.28 44.96
CA ASP A 26 60.91 41.55 44.29
C ASP A 26 59.87 41.82 43.18
N LEU A 27 59.49 40.80 42.41
CA LEU A 27 58.39 40.88 41.44
C LEU A 27 57.04 41.22 42.09
N CYS A 28 56.77 40.68 43.29
CA CYS A 28 55.57 41.01 44.04
C CYS A 28 55.52 42.49 44.46
N ARG A 29 56.67 43.08 44.80
CA ARG A 29 56.79 44.50 45.14
C ARG A 29 56.66 45.40 43.92
N GLU A 30 57.32 45.03 42.82
CA GLU A 30 57.32 45.79 41.55
C GLU A 30 55.91 45.88 40.95
N HIS A 31 55.19 44.76 40.87
CA HIS A 31 53.85 44.73 40.31
C HIS A 31 52.73 44.98 41.34
N GLY A 32 53.07 45.22 42.61
CA GLY A 32 52.10 45.49 43.67
C GLY A 32 51.10 44.34 43.90
N ILE A 33 51.59 43.10 43.89
CA ILE A 33 50.79 41.88 44.12
C ILE A 33 51.26 41.14 45.39
N SER A 34 50.36 40.44 46.06
CA SER A 34 50.73 39.60 47.20
C SER A 34 51.36 38.27 46.74
N ALA A 35 52.23 37.69 47.56
CA ALA A 35 52.85 36.40 47.26
C ALA A 35 51.80 35.28 47.03
N ALA A 36 50.72 35.27 47.82
CA ALA A 36 49.62 34.32 47.64
C ALA A 36 48.96 34.45 46.25
N LYS A 37 48.76 35.69 45.77
CA LYS A 37 48.20 35.95 44.45
C LYS A 37 49.14 35.48 43.33
N TYR A 38 50.45 35.66 43.51
CA TYR A 38 51.46 35.14 42.59
C TYR A 38 51.43 33.60 42.49
N TYR A 39 51.40 32.89 43.62
CA TYR A 39 51.34 31.42 43.59
C TYR A 39 50.02 30.90 43.00
N ASN A 40 48.90 31.59 43.24
CA ASN A 40 47.63 31.28 42.57
C ASN A 40 47.70 31.50 41.05
N TRP A 41 48.43 32.53 40.59
CA TRP A 41 48.71 32.72 39.17
C TRP A 41 49.61 31.64 38.62
N LYS A 42 50.68 31.26 39.34
CA LYS A 42 51.59 30.18 38.94
C LYS A 42 50.87 28.83 38.85
N ALA A 43 49.93 28.54 39.75
CA ALA A 43 49.14 27.31 39.68
C ALA A 43 48.20 27.26 38.46
N LYS A 44 47.67 28.42 38.03
CA LYS A 44 46.68 28.50 36.95
C LYS A 44 47.29 28.76 35.55
N TYR A 45 48.38 29.50 35.49
CA TYR A 45 49.00 29.99 34.25
C TYR A 45 50.50 29.63 34.14
N GLY A 46 51.06 28.92 35.12
CA GLY A 46 52.46 28.48 35.08
C GLY A 46 52.70 27.48 33.95
N GLY A 47 53.80 27.67 33.23
CA GLY A 47 54.15 26.85 32.06
C GLY A 47 53.37 27.17 30.78
N LEU A 48 52.47 28.16 30.79
CA LEU A 48 51.79 28.64 29.59
C LEU A 48 52.54 29.79 28.94
N GLU A 49 52.65 29.74 27.63
CA GLU A 49 53.16 30.83 26.82
C GLU A 49 52.08 31.85 26.46
N ALA A 50 52.50 33.07 26.09
CA ALA A 50 51.56 34.08 25.59
C ALA A 50 50.85 33.60 24.29
N SER A 51 51.52 32.75 23.51
CA SER A 51 50.94 32.06 22.35
C SER A 51 49.86 31.05 22.76
N ASP A 52 50.05 30.34 23.88
CA ASP A 52 49.09 29.34 24.36
C ASP A 52 47.81 30.00 24.88
N LEU A 53 47.93 31.14 25.57
CA LEU A 53 46.76 31.94 25.97
C LEU A 53 45.96 32.44 24.76
N LYS A 54 46.65 32.83 23.69
CA LYS A 54 45.99 33.27 22.45
C LYS A 54 45.23 32.10 21.80
N ARG A 55 45.87 30.93 21.71
CA ARG A 55 45.25 29.70 21.18
C ARG A 55 44.07 29.24 22.03
N LEU A 56 44.17 29.32 23.35
CA LEU A 56 43.10 28.95 24.27
C LEU A 56 41.86 29.84 24.06
N LYS A 57 42.05 31.15 23.95
CA LYS A 57 40.94 32.08 23.64
C LYS A 57 40.32 31.85 22.27
N GLU A 58 41.13 31.53 21.28
CA GLU A 58 40.67 31.19 19.95
C GLU A 58 39.80 29.92 19.98
N VAL A 59 40.28 28.85 20.62
CA VAL A 59 39.54 27.60 20.80
C VAL A 59 38.27 27.79 21.62
N GLU A 60 38.30 28.59 22.69
CA GLU A 60 37.09 28.94 23.46
C GLU A 60 36.08 29.70 22.59
N GLY A 61 36.55 30.62 21.75
CA GLY A 61 35.72 31.34 20.79
C GLY A 61 35.11 30.42 19.73
N GLU A 62 35.87 29.45 19.22
CA GLU A 62 35.37 28.42 18.31
C GLU A 62 34.35 27.51 18.99
N LEU A 63 34.63 27.04 20.21
CA LEU A 63 33.68 26.22 20.98
C LEU A 63 32.38 26.98 21.27
N ALA A 64 32.45 28.29 21.56
CA ALA A 64 31.27 29.12 21.76
C ALA A 64 30.42 29.22 20.48
N LYS A 65 31.04 29.22 19.30
CA LYS A 65 30.34 29.19 18.00
C LYS A 65 29.80 27.81 17.66
N LEU A 66 30.57 26.75 17.90
CA LEU A 66 30.26 25.38 17.49
C LEU A 66 29.19 24.73 18.38
N LYS A 67 29.18 25.00 19.68
CA LYS A 67 28.18 24.44 20.62
C LYS A 67 26.72 24.66 20.18
N PRO A 68 26.27 25.90 19.89
CA PRO A 68 24.90 26.11 19.42
C PRO A 68 24.64 25.47 18.05
N MET A 69 25.62 25.50 17.13
CA MET A 69 25.49 24.83 15.83
C MET A 69 25.31 23.32 15.97
N TYR A 70 26.09 22.67 16.83
CA TYR A 70 25.99 21.23 17.09
C TYR A 70 24.67 20.88 17.76
N ALA A 71 24.22 21.68 18.75
CA ALA A 71 22.92 21.47 19.39
C ALA A 71 21.77 21.53 18.36
N ASP A 72 21.79 22.53 17.47
CA ASP A 72 20.81 22.65 16.39
C ASP A 72 20.86 21.48 15.41
N LEU A 73 22.07 21.03 15.02
CA LEU A 73 22.25 19.92 14.11
C LEU A 73 21.83 18.58 14.73
N ALA A 74 22.16 18.36 16.00
CA ALA A 74 21.79 17.15 16.75
C ALA A 74 20.26 17.03 16.90
N LEU A 75 19.58 18.14 17.21
CA LEU A 75 18.12 18.18 17.28
C LEU A 75 17.46 17.86 15.93
N LYS A 76 17.95 18.45 14.84
CA LYS A 76 17.47 18.14 13.48
C LYS A 76 17.68 16.68 13.13
N ASN A 77 18.87 16.14 13.37
CA ASN A 77 19.20 14.74 13.07
C ASN A 77 18.33 13.75 13.84
N ARG A 78 18.05 14.02 15.12
CA ARG A 78 17.13 13.19 15.93
C ARG A 78 15.73 13.18 15.31
N ALA A 79 15.21 14.35 14.98
CA ALA A 79 13.88 14.48 14.40
C ALA A 79 13.76 13.84 13.01
N HIS A 80 14.82 13.92 12.18
CA HIS A 80 14.89 13.19 10.90
C HIS A 80 14.91 11.67 11.08
N LYS A 81 15.65 11.14 12.07
CA LYS A 81 15.66 9.70 12.35
C LYS A 81 14.29 9.17 12.76
N ASP A 82 13.52 9.95 13.53
CA ASP A 82 12.17 9.56 13.94
C ASP A 82 11.14 9.72 12.80
N LEU A 83 11.32 10.71 11.93
CA LEU A 83 10.54 10.84 10.69
C LEU A 83 10.76 9.66 9.72
N LEU A 84 12.00 9.23 9.51
CA LEU A 84 12.31 8.17 8.54
C LEU A 84 11.63 6.82 8.88
N LYS A 85 11.26 6.60 10.15
CA LYS A 85 10.45 5.45 10.57
C LYS A 85 9.00 5.52 10.06
N LYS A 86 8.48 6.73 9.79
CA LYS A 86 7.11 6.99 9.33
C LYS A 86 7.13 7.76 8.01
N LYS A 87 7.06 7.06 6.87
CA LYS A 87 7.04 7.72 5.54
C LYS A 87 5.79 8.61 5.40
N ALA A 88 5.96 9.92 5.55
CA ALA A 88 4.92 10.91 5.31
C ALA A 88 4.86 11.26 3.81
N LEU A 89 4.01 10.56 3.06
CA LEU A 89 3.91 10.71 1.60
C LEU A 89 2.86 11.76 1.19
N THR A 90 1.74 11.86 1.92
CA THR A 90 0.69 12.84 1.60
C THR A 90 0.87 14.14 2.37
N PRO A 91 0.32 15.28 1.90
CA PRO A 91 0.31 16.53 2.65
C PRO A 91 -0.29 16.39 4.06
N SER A 92 -1.31 15.54 4.22
CA SER A 92 -1.94 15.24 5.52
C SER A 92 -0.98 14.50 6.45
N ASP A 93 -0.26 13.50 5.94
CA ASP A 93 0.75 12.78 6.74
C ASP A 93 1.90 13.70 7.13
N LYS A 94 2.31 14.59 6.22
CA LYS A 94 3.35 15.59 6.49
C LYS A 94 2.90 16.57 7.58
N TRP A 95 1.64 16.99 7.56
CA TRP A 95 1.06 17.84 8.59
C TRP A 95 1.05 17.16 9.96
N ALA A 96 0.58 15.90 10.03
CA ALA A 96 0.59 15.11 11.25
C ALA A 96 2.03 14.87 11.77
N ALA A 97 2.99 14.67 10.87
CA ALA A 97 4.40 14.50 11.21
C ALA A 97 5.00 15.78 11.81
N VAL A 98 4.67 16.96 11.27
CA VAL A 98 5.10 18.25 11.84
C VAL A 98 4.60 18.43 13.27
N ASN A 99 3.32 18.12 13.55
CA ASN A 99 2.75 18.20 14.91
C ASN A 99 3.43 17.22 15.87
N THR A 100 3.60 15.97 15.44
CA THR A 100 4.29 14.94 16.25
C THR A 100 5.71 15.38 16.61
N MET A 101 6.45 15.99 15.67
CA MET A 101 7.80 16.50 15.93
C MET A 101 7.81 17.70 16.88
N GLN A 102 6.82 18.58 16.78
CA GLN A 102 6.68 19.73 17.67
C GLN A 102 6.43 19.25 19.11
N GLU A 103 5.53 18.29 19.30
CA GLU A 103 5.19 17.72 20.60
C GLU A 103 6.33 16.88 21.21
N THR A 104 6.97 16.03 20.39
CA THR A 104 7.98 15.07 20.89
C THR A 104 9.36 15.71 21.11
N HIS A 105 9.71 16.72 20.30
CA HIS A 105 11.06 17.31 20.31
C HIS A 105 11.09 18.80 20.67
N GLY A 106 9.94 19.44 20.90
CA GLY A 106 9.86 20.86 21.26
C GLY A 106 10.40 21.80 20.19
N LEU A 107 10.45 21.36 18.92
CA LEU A 107 10.99 22.14 17.81
C LEU A 107 9.98 23.19 17.34
N THR A 108 10.49 24.31 16.84
CA THR A 108 9.62 25.33 16.23
C THR A 108 8.99 24.81 14.94
N VAL A 109 7.77 25.26 14.64
CA VAL A 109 7.02 24.87 13.42
C VAL A 109 7.86 25.04 12.15
N VAL A 110 8.66 26.10 12.08
CA VAL A 110 9.58 26.36 10.95
C VAL A 110 10.57 25.21 10.76
N ARG A 111 11.20 24.74 11.84
CA ARG A 111 12.20 23.68 11.81
C ARG A 111 11.55 22.34 11.47
N CYS A 112 10.37 22.06 12.02
CA CYS A 112 9.60 20.86 11.68
C CYS A 112 9.20 20.84 10.19
N CYS A 113 8.68 21.95 9.67
CA CYS A 113 8.30 22.09 8.25
C CYS A 113 9.50 21.88 7.32
N GLN A 114 10.65 22.48 7.64
CA GLN A 114 11.90 22.30 6.88
C GLN A 114 12.36 20.83 6.89
N ALA A 115 12.29 20.16 8.04
CA ALA A 115 12.72 18.78 8.19
C ALA A 115 11.80 17.79 7.45
N VAL A 116 10.49 18.07 7.38
CA VAL A 116 9.49 17.25 6.67
C VAL A 116 9.43 17.58 5.16
N GLY A 117 9.94 18.74 4.76
CA GLY A 117 9.75 19.25 3.39
C GLY A 117 8.31 19.66 3.11
N LEU A 118 7.67 20.33 4.08
CA LEU A 118 6.35 20.94 3.97
C LEU A 118 6.49 22.46 3.93
N ALA A 119 5.84 23.13 2.97
CA ALA A 119 5.81 24.59 2.95
C ALA A 119 5.04 25.12 4.17
N ARG A 120 5.54 26.19 4.80
CA ARG A 120 4.86 26.80 5.96
C ARG A 120 3.42 27.23 5.64
N SER A 121 3.19 27.77 4.44
CA SER A 121 1.85 28.16 3.99
C SER A 121 0.90 26.97 3.99
N ALA A 122 1.36 25.80 3.53
CA ALA A 122 0.58 24.56 3.54
C ALA A 122 0.31 24.05 4.97
N TYR A 123 1.23 24.24 5.92
CA TYR A 123 1.01 23.86 7.32
C TYR A 123 -0.09 24.69 8.00
N TYR A 124 -0.08 26.00 7.76
CA TYR A 124 -1.11 26.92 8.28
C TYR A 124 -2.39 26.96 7.43
N GLN A 125 -2.37 26.31 6.26
CA GLN A 125 -3.56 26.22 5.45
C GLN A 125 -4.59 25.37 6.20
N THR A 126 -5.74 25.98 6.49
CA THR A 126 -6.85 25.26 7.10
C THR A 126 -7.31 24.17 6.13
N HIS A 127 -6.97 22.93 6.46
CA HIS A 127 -7.54 21.76 5.81
C HIS A 127 -9.02 21.68 6.23
N MET A 128 -9.89 22.32 5.46
CA MET A 128 -11.32 22.08 5.59
C MET A 128 -11.58 20.59 5.33
N ASP A 129 -12.42 19.98 6.17
CA ASP A 129 -12.93 18.65 5.91
C ASP A 129 -13.50 18.62 4.48
N TRP A 130 -13.13 17.58 3.74
CA TRP A 130 -13.62 17.40 2.38
C TRP A 130 -15.14 17.31 2.36
N GLN A 131 -15.76 16.78 3.42
CA GLN A 131 -17.21 16.75 3.55
C GLN A 131 -17.81 18.15 3.51
N ILE A 132 -17.21 19.10 4.25
CA ILE A 132 -17.67 20.50 4.30
C ILE A 132 -17.45 21.18 2.94
N ARG A 133 -16.27 21.02 2.36
CA ARG A 133 -15.92 21.63 1.07
C ARG A 133 -16.77 21.11 -0.09
N ASP A 134 -17.13 19.83 -0.06
CA ASP A 134 -17.82 19.13 -1.13
C ASP A 134 -19.32 18.90 -0.82
N THR A 135 -19.87 19.53 0.23
CA THR A 135 -21.28 19.45 0.68
C THR A 135 -22.28 19.51 -0.45
N ALA A 136 -22.22 20.53 -1.31
CA ALA A 136 -23.16 20.70 -2.40
C ALA A 136 -23.22 19.50 -3.36
N ILE A 137 -22.08 18.84 -3.60
CA ILE A 137 -22.00 17.64 -4.44
C ILE A 137 -22.55 16.44 -3.68
N ILE A 138 -22.19 16.29 -2.41
CA ILE A 138 -22.67 15.21 -1.53
C ILE A 138 -24.21 15.25 -1.46
N ASP A 139 -24.79 16.42 -1.21
CA ASP A 139 -26.25 16.59 -1.09
C ASP A 139 -26.98 16.31 -2.40
N ALA A 140 -26.43 16.77 -3.53
CA ALA A 140 -27.02 16.49 -4.84
C ALA A 140 -26.91 15.01 -5.21
N LEU A 141 -25.80 14.38 -4.87
CA LEU A 141 -25.55 12.98 -5.19
C LEU A 141 -26.37 12.04 -4.29
N ASN A 142 -26.51 12.35 -2.99
CA ASN A 142 -27.39 11.62 -2.08
C ASN A 142 -28.86 11.67 -2.54
N ARG A 143 -29.36 12.84 -2.96
CA ARG A 143 -30.70 12.97 -3.55
C ARG A 143 -30.90 12.09 -4.77
N LEU A 144 -29.90 11.97 -5.63
CA LEU A 144 -29.95 11.08 -6.79
C LEU A 144 -29.88 9.61 -6.42
N VAL A 145 -29.09 9.25 -5.40
CA VAL A 145 -29.00 7.88 -4.89
C VAL A 145 -30.33 7.44 -4.29
N GLU A 146 -31.00 8.31 -3.52
CA GLU A 146 -32.34 8.05 -2.97
C GLU A 146 -33.38 7.86 -4.08
N ALA A 147 -33.37 8.73 -5.10
CA ALA A 147 -34.31 8.65 -6.22
C ALA A 147 -34.05 7.44 -7.13
N HIS A 148 -32.78 7.07 -7.35
CA HIS A 148 -32.38 6.05 -8.31
C HIS A 148 -31.30 5.09 -7.79
N PRO A 149 -31.61 4.20 -6.82
CA PRO A 149 -30.61 3.39 -6.11
C PRO A 149 -29.87 2.33 -6.95
N ARG A 150 -30.22 2.14 -8.23
CA ARG A 150 -29.61 1.15 -9.12
C ARG A 150 -28.65 1.78 -10.13
N TRP A 151 -28.50 3.10 -10.11
CA TRP A 151 -27.69 3.81 -11.08
C TRP A 151 -26.21 3.74 -10.71
N GLY A 152 -25.38 3.56 -11.74
CA GLY A 152 -23.93 3.65 -11.60
C GLY A 152 -23.45 5.10 -11.67
N VAL A 153 -22.18 5.31 -11.31
CA VAL A 153 -21.56 6.65 -11.24
C VAL A 153 -21.72 7.49 -12.51
N TRP A 154 -21.63 6.89 -13.69
CA TRP A 154 -21.79 7.58 -14.97
C TRP A 154 -23.19 8.17 -15.14
N LYS A 155 -24.24 7.43 -14.76
CA LYS A 155 -25.62 7.92 -14.82
C LYS A 155 -25.85 9.10 -13.86
N TYR A 156 -25.24 9.06 -12.67
CA TYR A 156 -25.30 10.19 -11.75
C TYR A 156 -24.58 11.41 -12.32
N ILE A 157 -23.39 11.24 -12.90
CA ILE A 157 -22.64 12.33 -13.52
C ILE A 157 -23.44 12.98 -14.66
N ASP A 158 -24.03 12.16 -15.54
CA ASP A 158 -24.82 12.66 -16.67
C ASP A 158 -26.09 13.37 -16.19
N ARG A 159 -26.75 12.84 -15.16
CA ARG A 159 -27.92 13.49 -14.55
C ARG A 159 -27.57 14.81 -13.87
N LEU A 160 -26.45 14.88 -13.15
CA LEU A 160 -25.97 16.12 -12.53
C LEU A 160 -25.63 17.18 -13.59
N ARG A 161 -25.05 16.76 -14.72
CA ARG A 161 -24.83 17.66 -15.87
C ARG A 161 -26.14 18.15 -16.49
N ALA A 162 -27.13 17.28 -16.66
CA ALA A 162 -28.45 17.64 -17.17
C ALA A 162 -29.21 18.60 -16.23
N LEU A 163 -28.95 18.53 -14.91
CA LEU A 163 -29.45 19.48 -13.91
C LEU A 163 -28.69 20.83 -13.90
N GLY A 164 -27.70 21.00 -14.77
CA GLY A 164 -26.93 22.24 -14.91
C GLY A 164 -25.78 22.39 -13.92
N HIS A 165 -25.38 21.35 -13.19
CA HIS A 165 -24.24 21.44 -12.28
C HIS A 165 -22.91 21.45 -13.04
N PRO A 166 -22.04 22.46 -12.86
CA PRO A 166 -20.78 22.62 -13.61
C PRO A 166 -19.62 21.79 -13.02
N TRP A 167 -19.92 20.73 -12.26
CA TRP A 167 -18.88 19.98 -11.53
C TRP A 167 -18.12 19.01 -12.44
N ASN A 168 -16.80 18.99 -12.29
CA ASN A 168 -15.94 18.05 -13.02
C ASN A 168 -16.24 16.60 -12.60
N HIS A 169 -16.41 15.72 -13.59
CA HIS A 169 -16.67 14.30 -13.39
C HIS A 169 -15.63 13.58 -12.52
N ILE A 170 -14.35 13.99 -12.55
CA ILE A 170 -13.30 13.44 -11.68
C ILE A 170 -13.58 13.76 -10.21
N ARG A 171 -14.05 14.98 -9.91
CA ARG A 171 -14.40 15.41 -8.55
C ARG A 171 -15.61 14.64 -8.04
N ILE A 172 -16.65 14.50 -8.88
CA ILE A 172 -17.84 13.70 -8.56
C ILE A 172 -17.45 12.25 -8.30
N TYR A 173 -16.62 11.65 -9.15
CA TYR A 173 -16.15 10.27 -9.01
C TYR A 173 -15.37 10.07 -7.70
N ARG A 174 -14.47 11.00 -7.35
CA ARG A 174 -13.75 10.95 -6.07
C ARG A 174 -14.70 10.93 -4.88
N ILE A 175 -15.69 11.81 -4.87
CA ILE A 175 -16.68 11.92 -3.78
C ILE A 175 -17.54 10.65 -3.72
N TYR A 176 -17.98 10.15 -4.87
CA TYR A 176 -18.73 8.89 -4.97
C TYR A 176 -17.97 7.69 -4.37
N GLN A 177 -16.66 7.61 -4.62
CA GLN A 177 -15.79 6.59 -4.00
C GLN A 177 -15.62 6.81 -2.49
N GLN A 178 -15.41 8.05 -2.04
CA GLN A 178 -15.27 8.40 -0.62
C GLN A 178 -16.55 8.13 0.18
N LEU A 179 -17.73 8.28 -0.44
CA LEU A 179 -19.03 7.94 0.14
C LEU A 179 -19.36 6.43 0.06
N VAL A 180 -18.48 5.61 -0.53
CA VAL A 180 -18.64 4.15 -0.64
C VAL A 180 -19.96 3.76 -1.33
N LEU A 181 -20.37 4.54 -2.34
CA LEU A 181 -21.66 4.35 -3.04
C LEU A 181 -21.61 3.31 -4.17
N HIS A 182 -20.49 2.60 -4.31
CA HIS A 182 -20.30 1.62 -5.35
C HIS A 182 -21.14 0.36 -5.09
N HIS A 183 -21.89 -0.09 -6.10
CA HIS A 183 -22.61 -1.35 -6.00
C HIS A 183 -21.65 -2.54 -6.16
N LEU A 184 -21.77 -3.52 -5.26
CA LEU A 184 -21.07 -4.80 -5.41
C LEU A 184 -21.56 -5.48 -6.70
N ARG A 185 -20.63 -5.74 -7.62
CA ARG A 185 -20.93 -6.49 -8.84
C ARG A 185 -21.34 -7.91 -8.43
N ARG A 186 -22.58 -8.32 -8.76
CA ARG A 186 -23.03 -9.70 -8.53
C ARG A 186 -22.13 -10.64 -9.33
N THR A 187 -21.22 -11.34 -8.66
CA THR A 187 -20.42 -12.41 -9.26
C THR A 187 -21.26 -13.68 -9.31
N LYS A 188 -21.11 -14.49 -10.36
CA LYS A 188 -21.70 -15.84 -10.39
C LYS A 188 -21.09 -16.62 -9.22
N ARG A 189 -21.93 -17.23 -8.37
CA ARG A 189 -21.50 -18.09 -7.26
C ARG A 189 -20.59 -19.17 -7.87
N ARG A 190 -19.30 -19.16 -7.54
CA ARG A 190 -18.38 -20.21 -7.99
C ARG A 190 -18.82 -21.51 -7.32
N LEU A 191 -19.34 -22.44 -8.11
CA LEU A 191 -19.55 -23.81 -7.64
C LEU A 191 -18.16 -24.38 -7.30
N PRO A 192 -18.04 -25.18 -6.23
CA PRO A 192 -16.78 -25.84 -5.92
C PRO A 192 -16.31 -26.65 -7.14
N THR A 193 -15.02 -26.53 -7.46
CA THR A 193 -14.39 -27.28 -8.55
C THR A 193 -14.56 -28.77 -8.25
N ARG A 194 -15.45 -29.45 -8.99
CA ARG A 194 -15.58 -30.90 -8.92
C ARG A 194 -14.27 -31.50 -9.44
N ALA A 195 -13.63 -32.38 -8.65
CA ALA A 195 -12.48 -33.12 -9.13
C ALA A 195 -12.93 -33.95 -10.35
N SER A 196 -12.25 -33.79 -11.49
CA SER A 196 -12.49 -34.64 -12.65
C SER A 196 -12.07 -36.05 -12.29
N LEU A 197 -13.03 -36.97 -12.16
CA LEU A 197 -12.71 -38.38 -12.04
C LEU A 197 -12.17 -38.86 -13.41
N PRO A 198 -11.11 -39.69 -13.43
CA PRO A 198 -10.65 -40.30 -14.66
C PRO A 198 -11.76 -41.20 -15.21
N VAL A 199 -12.07 -41.03 -16.50
CA VAL A 199 -13.07 -41.85 -17.19
C VAL A 199 -12.50 -43.25 -17.36
N PHE A 200 -13.26 -44.29 -17.00
CA PHE A 200 -12.87 -45.68 -17.22
C PHE A 200 -12.71 -45.95 -18.72
N VAL A 201 -11.54 -46.46 -19.11
CA VAL A 201 -11.22 -46.86 -20.48
C VAL A 201 -11.27 -48.39 -20.53
N PRO A 202 -12.18 -49.00 -21.30
CA PRO A 202 -12.25 -50.45 -21.43
C PRO A 202 -11.03 -51.03 -22.16
N GLU A 203 -10.67 -52.26 -21.81
CA GLU A 203 -9.56 -53.00 -22.44
C GLU A 203 -10.10 -54.03 -23.47
N GLY A 204 -11.35 -54.45 -23.32
CA GLY A 204 -12.05 -55.41 -24.19
C GLY A 204 -13.14 -54.80 -25.06
N LEU A 205 -13.54 -55.56 -26.09
CA LEU A 205 -14.71 -55.27 -26.92
C LEU A 205 -16.00 -55.42 -26.12
N ASN A 206 -17.00 -54.59 -26.41
CA ASN A 206 -18.31 -54.60 -25.76
C ASN A 206 -18.25 -54.48 -24.22
N GLU A 207 -17.19 -53.96 -23.63
CA GLU A 207 -17.18 -53.69 -22.18
C GLU A 207 -18.00 -52.45 -21.84
N VAL A 208 -17.82 -51.36 -22.61
CA VAL A 208 -18.53 -50.11 -22.41
C VAL A 208 -19.05 -49.60 -23.75
N TRP A 209 -20.35 -49.36 -23.82
CA TRP A 209 -20.94 -48.60 -24.93
C TRP A 209 -21.21 -47.17 -24.48
N SER A 210 -20.73 -46.19 -25.24
CA SER A 210 -21.11 -44.80 -25.06
C SER A 210 -22.25 -44.47 -26.02
N ALA A 211 -23.35 -43.93 -25.49
CA ALA A 211 -24.49 -43.50 -26.28
C ALA A 211 -24.78 -42.02 -26.07
N ASP A 212 -24.97 -41.29 -27.16
CA ASP A 212 -25.19 -39.84 -27.14
C ASP A 212 -26.20 -39.39 -28.21
N PHE A 213 -26.86 -38.27 -27.94
CA PHE A 213 -27.74 -37.57 -28.87
C PHE A 213 -27.05 -36.32 -29.41
N MET A 214 -26.82 -36.29 -30.71
CA MET A 214 -26.48 -35.04 -31.40
C MET A 214 -27.71 -34.44 -32.07
N SER A 215 -27.73 -33.12 -32.20
CA SER A 215 -28.78 -32.38 -32.92
C SER A 215 -28.14 -31.51 -33.98
N ASP A 216 -28.71 -31.53 -35.18
CA ASP A 216 -28.27 -30.68 -36.29
C ASP A 216 -29.48 -30.17 -37.08
N ALA A 217 -29.25 -29.33 -38.09
CA ALA A 217 -30.29 -28.74 -38.92
C ALA A 217 -29.96 -28.88 -40.41
N LEU A 218 -30.97 -29.25 -41.19
CA LEU A 218 -30.90 -29.24 -42.65
C LEU A 218 -30.84 -27.79 -43.16
N TYR A 219 -30.39 -27.62 -44.40
CA TYR A 219 -30.25 -26.30 -45.05
C TYR A 219 -31.55 -25.47 -45.02
N HIS A 220 -32.72 -26.12 -45.04
CA HIS A 220 -34.04 -25.47 -44.98
C HIS A 220 -34.56 -25.25 -43.54
N GLY A 221 -33.70 -25.37 -42.52
CA GLY A 221 -34.01 -25.05 -41.12
C GLY A 221 -34.72 -26.14 -40.32
N ALA A 222 -35.05 -27.29 -40.92
CA ALA A 222 -35.60 -28.41 -40.16
C ALA A 222 -34.51 -29.06 -39.31
N ARG A 223 -34.81 -29.21 -38.02
CA ARG A 223 -33.90 -29.87 -37.06
C ARG A 223 -34.10 -31.37 -37.11
N PHE A 224 -33.00 -32.11 -37.04
CA PHE A 224 -33.00 -33.55 -36.84
C PHE A 224 -32.05 -33.92 -35.70
N ARG A 225 -32.18 -35.15 -35.22
CA ARG A 225 -31.33 -35.71 -34.17
C ARG A 225 -30.72 -37.01 -34.65
N THR A 226 -29.55 -37.31 -34.12
CA THR A 226 -28.87 -38.60 -34.31
C THR A 226 -28.65 -39.24 -32.96
N PHE A 227 -29.08 -40.48 -32.80
CA PHE A 227 -28.72 -41.32 -31.67
C PHE A 227 -27.55 -42.20 -32.09
N ASN A 228 -26.41 -41.98 -31.44
CA ASN A 228 -25.15 -42.64 -31.78
C ASN A 228 -24.76 -43.56 -30.65
N ILE A 229 -24.44 -44.81 -30.97
CA ILE A 229 -23.87 -45.78 -30.03
C ILE A 229 -22.50 -46.18 -30.55
N ILE A 230 -21.49 -46.04 -29.70
CA ILE A 230 -20.09 -46.37 -29.99
C ILE A 230 -19.60 -47.35 -28.93
N ASP A 231 -18.81 -48.33 -29.35
CA ASP A 231 -18.04 -49.16 -28.43
C ASP A 231 -16.75 -48.43 -28.02
N ASP A 232 -16.55 -48.20 -26.73
CA ASP A 232 -15.38 -47.47 -26.22
C ASP A 232 -14.06 -48.26 -26.39
N GLY A 233 -14.11 -49.58 -26.54
CA GLY A 233 -12.93 -50.46 -26.63
C GLY A 233 -12.23 -50.37 -27.99
N ASN A 234 -12.99 -50.45 -29.09
CA ASN A 234 -12.46 -50.36 -30.46
C ASN A 234 -12.85 -49.08 -31.21
N ARG A 235 -13.68 -48.22 -30.61
CA ARG A 235 -14.26 -47.01 -31.22
C ARG A 235 -15.12 -47.28 -32.46
N GLU A 236 -15.70 -48.48 -32.55
CA GLU A 236 -16.64 -48.82 -33.61
C GLU A 236 -17.99 -48.14 -33.37
N ALA A 237 -18.54 -47.51 -34.40
CA ALA A 237 -19.90 -47.00 -34.37
C ALA A 237 -20.89 -48.16 -34.57
N LEU A 238 -21.53 -48.59 -33.48
CA LEU A 238 -22.46 -49.72 -33.46
C LEU A 238 -23.80 -49.36 -34.13
N ALA A 239 -24.30 -48.17 -33.88
CA ALA A 239 -25.53 -47.67 -34.50
C ALA A 239 -25.53 -46.15 -34.60
N ILE A 240 -26.06 -45.64 -35.71
CA ILE A 240 -26.35 -44.23 -35.92
C ILE A 240 -27.79 -44.16 -36.44
N GLU A 241 -28.71 -43.82 -35.55
CA GLU A 241 -30.13 -43.70 -35.87
C GLU A 241 -30.49 -42.21 -36.05
N ILE A 242 -31.02 -41.85 -37.23
CA ILE A 242 -31.26 -40.45 -37.61
C ILE A 242 -32.77 -40.25 -37.79
N ASP A 243 -33.34 -39.31 -37.05
CA ASP A 243 -34.74 -38.93 -37.23
C ASP A 243 -35.01 -37.48 -36.75
N THR A 244 -36.12 -36.91 -37.19
CA THR A 244 -36.67 -35.64 -36.70
C THR A 244 -37.16 -35.74 -35.25
N SER A 245 -37.65 -36.91 -34.83
CA SER A 245 -38.01 -37.19 -33.44
C SER A 245 -37.59 -38.61 -33.02
N LEU A 246 -36.69 -38.72 -32.05
CA LEU A 246 -36.23 -40.00 -31.52
C LEU A 246 -36.94 -40.31 -30.20
N ARG A 247 -38.09 -40.98 -30.27
CA ARG A 247 -38.83 -41.45 -29.09
C ARG A 247 -38.17 -42.68 -28.48
N ALA A 248 -38.45 -42.95 -27.20
CA ALA A 248 -37.94 -44.11 -26.46
C ALA A 248 -38.14 -45.44 -27.21
N GLU A 249 -39.32 -45.66 -27.81
CA GLU A 249 -39.61 -46.87 -28.60
C GLU A 249 -38.63 -47.08 -29.77
N ARG A 250 -38.16 -46.00 -30.41
CA ARG A 250 -37.20 -46.09 -31.51
C ARG A 250 -35.83 -46.49 -31.00
N ILE A 251 -35.44 -45.95 -29.84
CA ILE A 251 -34.17 -46.27 -29.17
C ILE A 251 -34.15 -47.73 -28.72
N ILE A 252 -35.24 -48.21 -28.10
CA ILE A 252 -35.39 -49.60 -27.66
C ILE A 252 -35.21 -50.56 -28.85
N ARG A 253 -35.85 -50.29 -30.00
CA ARG A 253 -35.67 -51.13 -31.21
C ARG A 253 -34.23 -51.19 -31.69
N VAL A 254 -33.47 -50.10 -31.58
CA VAL A 254 -32.05 -50.06 -31.96
C VAL A 254 -31.24 -50.91 -30.99
N LEU A 255 -31.49 -50.80 -29.69
CA LEU A 255 -30.82 -51.60 -28.66
C LEU A 255 -31.16 -53.09 -28.79
N ASP A 256 -32.42 -53.45 -29.06
CA ASP A 256 -32.86 -54.83 -29.27
C ASP A 256 -32.19 -55.46 -30.50
N ARG A 257 -32.03 -54.69 -31.59
CA ARG A 257 -31.28 -55.13 -32.77
C ARG A 257 -29.81 -55.41 -32.40
N LEU A 258 -29.17 -54.49 -31.68
CA LEU A 258 -27.77 -54.67 -31.26
C LEU A 258 -27.60 -55.86 -30.32
N LYS A 259 -28.57 -56.12 -29.43
CA LYS A 259 -28.61 -57.30 -28.55
C LYS A 259 -28.73 -58.61 -29.33
N ALA A 260 -29.38 -58.61 -30.49
CA ALA A 260 -29.50 -59.80 -31.33
C ALA A 260 -28.23 -60.08 -32.16
N GLU A 261 -27.50 -59.02 -32.53
CA GLU A 261 -26.30 -59.10 -33.38
C GLU A 261 -25.00 -59.30 -32.58
N ARG A 262 -24.97 -58.87 -31.31
CA ARG A 262 -23.77 -58.84 -30.48
C ARG A 262 -24.05 -59.23 -29.04
N GLU A 263 -22.98 -59.52 -28.31
CA GLU A 263 -23.03 -59.66 -26.85
C GLU A 263 -23.38 -58.32 -26.20
N LEU A 264 -24.17 -58.39 -25.12
CA LEU A 264 -24.59 -57.21 -24.37
C LEU A 264 -23.41 -56.54 -23.67
N PRO A 265 -23.39 -55.20 -23.59
CA PRO A 265 -22.30 -54.52 -22.91
C PRO A 265 -22.36 -54.71 -21.40
N HIS A 266 -21.20 -54.69 -20.74
CA HIS A 266 -21.14 -54.69 -19.28
C HIS A 266 -21.67 -53.37 -18.69
N MET A 267 -21.49 -52.26 -19.40
CA MET A 267 -21.99 -50.94 -19.00
C MET A 267 -22.34 -50.08 -20.21
N ILE A 268 -23.41 -49.29 -20.08
CA ILE A 268 -23.73 -48.23 -21.05
C ILE A 268 -23.49 -46.88 -20.37
N ARG A 269 -22.66 -46.05 -20.98
CA ARG A 269 -22.42 -44.66 -20.58
C ARG A 269 -23.36 -43.75 -21.37
N VAL A 270 -24.20 -43.02 -20.65
CA VAL A 270 -25.11 -42.02 -21.21
C VAL A 270 -24.95 -40.71 -20.45
N ASP A 271 -25.16 -39.60 -21.14
CA ASP A 271 -25.29 -38.30 -20.48
C ASP A 271 -26.66 -38.19 -19.79
N ASN A 272 -26.77 -37.31 -18.79
CA ASN A 272 -28.01 -37.06 -18.03
C ASN A 272 -29.07 -36.28 -18.85
N GLY A 273 -29.18 -36.54 -20.15
CA GLY A 273 -30.24 -36.01 -21.00
C GLY A 273 -31.61 -36.49 -20.53
N LEU A 274 -32.63 -35.64 -20.71
CA LEU A 274 -34.01 -35.97 -20.33
C LEU A 274 -34.53 -37.21 -21.07
N GLU A 275 -33.95 -37.51 -22.23
CA GLU A 275 -34.27 -38.65 -23.07
C GLU A 275 -33.88 -40.00 -22.45
N PHE A 276 -32.83 -40.05 -21.62
CA PHE A 276 -32.37 -41.27 -20.93
C PHE A 276 -32.99 -41.44 -19.53
N LEU A 277 -33.65 -40.41 -19.01
CA LEU A 277 -34.37 -40.44 -17.72
C LEU A 277 -35.81 -40.98 -17.85
N ALA A 278 -36.24 -41.34 -19.06
CA ALA A 278 -37.55 -41.93 -19.28
C ALA A 278 -37.61 -43.34 -18.67
N GLN A 279 -38.62 -43.60 -17.83
CA GLN A 279 -38.85 -44.87 -17.12
C GLN A 279 -38.78 -46.10 -18.04
N SER A 280 -39.20 -45.94 -19.31
CA SER A 280 -39.23 -46.98 -20.33
C SER A 280 -37.86 -47.53 -20.78
N LEU A 281 -36.74 -46.90 -20.37
CA LEU A 281 -35.38 -47.37 -20.66
C LEU A 281 -34.73 -48.07 -19.45
N GLN A 282 -35.40 -48.11 -18.29
CA GLN A 282 -34.88 -48.71 -17.05
C GLN A 282 -35.33 -50.16 -16.84
N ASP A 283 -36.33 -50.63 -17.61
CA ASP A 283 -36.86 -52.00 -17.62
C ASP A 283 -36.29 -52.82 -18.79
#